data_AF-A0A060BVD1-F1
#
_entry.id   AF-A0A060BVD1-F1
#
_cell.length_a   1.000
_cell.length_b   1.000
_cell.length_c   1.000
_cell.angle_alpha   90.00
_cell.angle_beta   90.00
_cell.angle_gamma   90.00
#
_symmetry.space_group_name_H-M   'P 1'
#
loop_
_entity.id
_entity.type
_entity.pdbx_description
1 polymer ?
#
loop_
_entity_poly.entity_id
_entity_poly.type
_entity_poly.pdbx_seq_one_letter_code
_entity_poly.pdbx_strand_id
1 'polypeptide(L)'
;MTLAEKAALMFQPSTQPCTPNSAEEAWATAEDDILTRGITHFNVLGGEDSTAVATWHNTIQEMAENTRLGIPITLSSDPRHGFRDNPFTGQSLDSL
;
A
#
# COMPACT_ATOMS: atom_id res chain seq x y z
N MET A 1 -11.85 17.62 10.10
CA MET A 1 -11.74 17.03 8.75
C MET A 1 -12.63 17.78 7.77
N THR A 2 -12.18 18.02 6.55
CA THR A 2 -12.96 18.56 5.43
C THR A 2 -13.86 17.49 4.82
N LEU A 3 -14.73 17.88 3.88
CA LEU A 3 -15.53 16.90 3.13
C LEU A 3 -14.63 15.99 2.27
N ALA A 4 -13.62 16.56 1.62
CA ALA A 4 -12.68 15.81 0.79
C ALA A 4 -11.89 14.78 1.63
N GLU A 5 -11.40 15.17 2.80
CA GLU A 5 -10.70 14.25 3.71
C GLU A 5 -11.60 13.10 4.16
N LYS A 6 -12.88 13.36 4.47
CA LYS A 6 -13.84 12.28 4.77
C LYS A 6 -14.12 11.38 3.57
N ALA A 7 -14.20 11.95 2.37
CA ALA A 7 -14.44 11.19 1.15
C ALA A 7 -13.24 10.26 0.86
N ALA A 8 -12.01 10.73 1.07
CA ALA A 8 -10.80 9.95 0.87
C ALA A 8 -10.77 8.67 1.73
N LEU A 9 -11.28 8.72 2.96
CA LEU A 9 -11.42 7.56 3.85
C LEU A 9 -12.40 6.50 3.35
N MET A 10 -13.15 6.76 2.27
CA MET A 10 -14.10 5.82 1.68
C MET A 10 -13.56 5.13 0.41
N PHE A 11 -12.31 5.42 0.00
CA PHE A 11 -11.66 4.79 -1.14
C PHE A 11 -10.61 3.79 -0.69
N GLN A 12 -10.48 2.70 -1.46
CA GLN A 12 -9.53 1.63 -1.20
C GLN A 12 -8.89 1.15 -2.51
N PRO A 13 -8.02 1.94 -3.14
CA PRO A 13 -7.34 1.55 -4.37
C PRO A 13 -6.28 0.47 -4.10
N SER A 14 -5.82 -0.17 -5.17
CA SER A 14 -4.68 -1.06 -5.10
C SER A 14 -3.38 -0.27 -4.94
N THR A 15 -2.47 -0.78 -4.12
CA THR A 15 -1.09 -0.32 -3.98
C THR A 15 -0.16 -1.53 -4.02
N GLN A 16 1.14 -1.32 -4.24
CA GLN A 16 2.10 -2.41 -4.25
C GLN A 16 3.44 -1.98 -3.65
N PRO A 17 4.17 -2.88 -2.96
CA PRO A 17 5.57 -2.69 -2.67
C PRO A 17 6.34 -2.47 -3.98
N CYS A 18 7.35 -1.62 -3.91
CA CYS A 18 8.18 -1.31 -5.07
C CYS A 18 8.90 -2.57 -5.56
N THR A 19 8.94 -2.75 -6.88
CA THR A 19 9.88 -3.68 -7.53
C THR A 19 11.03 -2.88 -8.12
N PRO A 20 12.24 -3.47 -8.32
CA PRO A 20 13.38 -2.75 -8.89
C PRO A 20 13.07 -2.04 -10.23
N ASN A 21 12.15 -2.59 -11.02
CA ASN A 21 11.79 -2.08 -12.35
C ASN A 21 10.70 -1.00 -12.32
N SER A 22 9.98 -0.82 -11.21
CA SER A 22 8.80 0.05 -11.13
C SER A 22 8.78 0.94 -9.88
N ALA A 23 9.90 1.06 -9.17
CA ALA A 23 9.96 1.71 -7.87
C ALA A 23 9.56 3.19 -7.93
N GLU A 24 10.05 3.93 -8.93
CA GLU A 24 9.74 5.36 -9.08
C GLU A 24 8.25 5.61 -9.27
N GLU A 25 7.61 4.87 -10.17
CA GLU A 25 6.17 4.99 -10.45
C GLU A 25 5.32 4.56 -9.26
N ALA A 26 5.71 3.47 -8.58
CA ALA A 26 5.00 2.98 -7.40
C ALA A 26 5.05 4.00 -6.25
N TRP A 27 6.20 4.63 -6.00
CA TRP A 27 6.32 5.69 -4.99
C TRP A 27 5.56 6.95 -5.38
N ALA A 28 5.66 7.41 -6.63
CA ALA A 28 4.92 8.59 -7.09
C ALA A 28 3.40 8.40 -6.94
N THR A 29 2.89 7.19 -7.23
CA THR A 29 1.47 6.85 -7.04
C THR A 29 1.09 6.86 -5.55
N ALA A 30 1.90 6.24 -4.70
CA ALA A 30 1.65 6.21 -3.25
C ALA A 30 1.68 7.63 -2.65
N GLU A 31 2.65 8.46 -3.04
CA GLU A 31 2.74 9.85 -2.60
C GLU A 31 1.52 10.67 -3.02
N ASP A 32 1.04 10.55 -4.26
CA ASP A 32 -0.17 11.27 -4.70
C ASP A 32 -1.41 10.81 -3.91
N ASP A 33 -1.62 9.50 -3.78
CA ASP A 33 -2.77 8.97 -3.05
C ASP A 33 -2.75 9.34 -1.55
N ILE A 34 -1.58 9.31 -0.90
CA ILE A 34 -1.46 9.59 0.53
C ILE A 34 -1.41 11.09 0.81
N LEU A 35 -0.48 11.81 0.18
CA LEU A 35 -0.17 13.20 0.53
C LEU A 35 -1.10 14.20 -0.16
N THR A 36 -1.48 13.95 -1.41
CA THR A 36 -2.37 14.84 -2.17
C THR A 36 -3.84 14.50 -1.91
N ARG A 37 -4.20 13.21 -1.99
CA ARG A 37 -5.60 12.77 -1.92
C ARG A 37 -6.08 12.40 -0.52
N GLY A 38 -5.16 12.12 0.41
CA GLY A 38 -5.49 11.79 1.80
C GLY A 38 -6.11 10.40 1.98
N ILE A 39 -5.85 9.47 1.05
CA ILE A 39 -6.34 8.09 1.11
C ILE A 39 -5.52 7.31 2.14
N THR A 40 -6.20 6.55 3.00
CA THR A 40 -5.56 5.77 4.08
C THR A 40 -5.93 4.29 4.07
N HIS A 41 -6.77 3.85 3.15
CA HIS A 41 -7.13 2.45 3.01
C HIS A 41 -6.62 1.96 1.67
N PHE A 42 -5.86 0.87 1.64
CA PHE A 42 -5.33 0.32 0.39
C PHE A 42 -5.44 -1.19 0.34
N ASN A 43 -5.58 -1.73 -0.85
CA ASN A 43 -5.38 -3.15 -1.11
C ASN A 43 -3.95 -3.40 -1.58
N VAL A 44 -3.15 -4.14 -0.81
CA VAL A 44 -1.76 -4.44 -1.18
C VAL A 44 -1.68 -5.62 -2.14
N LEU A 45 -1.00 -5.39 -3.25
CA LEU A 45 -0.65 -6.39 -4.27
C LEU A 45 0.87 -6.62 -4.26
N GLY A 46 1.30 -7.81 -4.66
CA GLY A 46 2.73 -8.09 -4.83
C GLY A 46 3.55 -8.03 -3.53
N GLY A 47 4.88 -7.99 -3.67
CA GLY A 47 5.85 -7.98 -2.57
C GLY A 47 6.83 -9.14 -2.66
N GLU A 48 8.11 -8.80 -2.84
CA GLU A 48 9.18 -9.79 -3.05
C GLU A 48 9.39 -10.67 -1.81
N ASP A 49 9.56 -10.10 -0.62
CA ASP A 49 9.69 -10.88 0.60
C ASP A 49 9.09 -10.15 1.81
N SER A 50 9.02 -10.84 2.96
CA SER A 50 8.45 -10.28 4.19
C SER A 50 9.20 -9.03 4.69
N THR A 51 10.52 -8.97 4.48
CA THR A 51 11.35 -7.84 4.90
C THR A 51 11.09 -6.64 4.01
N ALA A 52 11.08 -6.82 2.70
CA ALA A 52 10.78 -5.78 1.72
C ALA A 52 9.39 -5.18 1.94
N VAL A 53 8.38 -6.04 2.17
CA VAL A 53 7.02 -5.60 2.49
C VAL A 53 6.97 -4.82 3.80
N ALA A 54 7.67 -5.28 4.85
CA ALA A 54 7.70 -4.58 6.14
C ALA A 54 8.39 -3.22 6.04
N THR A 55 9.51 -3.13 5.31
CA THR A 55 10.20 -1.85 5.06
C THR A 55 9.30 -0.89 4.28
N TRP A 56 8.69 -1.35 3.18
CA TRP A 56 7.75 -0.53 2.40
C TRP A 56 6.56 -0.06 3.25
N HIS A 57 5.96 -0.95 4.06
CA HIS A 57 4.88 -0.61 4.97
C HIS A 57 5.28 0.53 5.92
N ASN A 58 6.47 0.45 6.52
CA ASN A 58 6.93 1.50 7.43
C ASN A 58 7.10 2.84 6.73
N THR A 59 7.65 2.84 5.52
CA THR A 59 7.81 4.06 4.72
C THR A 59 6.47 4.73 4.40
N ILE A 60 5.44 3.98 3.99
CA ILE A 60 4.13 4.59 3.72
C ILE A 60 3.44 5.09 5.00
N GLN A 61 3.69 4.45 6.15
CA GLN A 61 3.17 4.93 7.44
C GLN A 61 3.85 6.24 7.86
N GLU A 62 5.16 6.39 7.62
CA GLU A 62 5.87 7.66 7.82
C GLU A 62 5.29 8.77 6.91
N MET A 63 4.92 8.46 5.67
CA MET A 63 4.23 9.42 4.80
C MET A 63 2.87 9.85 5.40
N ALA A 64 2.09 8.88 5.89
CA ALA A 64 0.79 9.14 6.48
C ALA A 64 0.89 9.99 7.77
N GLU A 65 1.89 9.73 8.60
CA GLU A 65 2.19 10.51 9.81
C GLU A 65 2.45 11.99 9.50
N ASN A 66 3.10 12.27 8.37
CA ASN A 66 3.41 13.63 7.92
C ASN A 66 2.20 14.38 7.32
N THR A 67 1.05 13.73 7.14
CA THR A 67 -0.18 14.40 6.71
C THR A 67 -0.78 15.24 7.85
N ARG A 68 -1.58 16.25 7.52
CA ARG A 68 -2.23 17.16 8.49
C ARG A 68 -3.01 16.46 9.60
N LEU A 69 -3.59 15.29 9.31
CA LEU A 69 -4.40 14.52 10.24
C LEU A 69 -3.68 13.32 10.86
N GLY A 70 -2.54 12.88 10.28
CA GLY A 70 -1.78 11.74 10.77
C GLY A 70 -2.61 10.45 10.85
N ILE A 71 -3.57 10.25 9.94
CA ILE A 71 -4.44 9.06 9.99
C ILE A 71 -3.63 7.85 9.50
N PRO A 72 -3.52 6.77 10.29
CA PRO A 72 -2.73 5.60 9.91
C PRO A 72 -3.27 4.92 8.66
N ILE A 73 -2.36 4.39 7.84
CA ILE A 73 -2.74 3.54 6.72
C ILE A 73 -3.20 2.18 7.24
N THR A 74 -4.29 1.67 6.66
CA THR A 74 -4.72 0.28 6.79
C THR A 74 -4.54 -0.44 5.45
N LEU A 75 -4.02 -1.66 5.50
CA LEU A 75 -3.86 -2.50 4.33
C LEU A 75 -4.84 -3.68 4.39
N SER A 76 -5.58 -3.91 3.30
CA SER A 76 -6.16 -5.21 3.00
C SER A 76 -5.22 -5.99 2.10
N SER A 77 -5.31 -7.31 2.14
CA SER A 77 -4.59 -8.19 1.23
C SER A 77 -5.42 -9.44 0.97
N ASP A 78 -5.27 -10.02 -0.21
CA ASP A 78 -5.68 -11.40 -0.46
C ASP A 78 -4.75 -12.39 0.29
N PRO A 79 -5.18 -13.64 0.54
CA PRO A 79 -4.42 -14.60 1.34
C PRO A 79 -2.96 -14.78 0.87
N ARG A 80 -2.00 -14.41 1.72
CA ARG A 80 -0.56 -14.46 1.42
C ARG A 80 0.15 -15.75 1.85
N HIS A 81 -0.61 -16.77 2.23
CA HIS A 81 -0.10 -18.07 2.67
C HIS A 81 -0.64 -19.22 1.79
N GLY A 82 -1.09 -18.90 0.58
CA GLY A 82 -1.60 -19.88 -0.38
C GLY A 82 -0.49 -20.71 -1.02
N PHE A 83 -0.84 -21.85 -1.63
CA PHE A 83 0.12 -22.70 -2.36
C PHE A 83 0.46 -22.17 -3.77
N ARG A 84 -0.34 -21.24 -4.31
CA ARG A 84 -0.19 -20.71 -5.66
C ARG A 84 0.01 -19.21 -5.61
N ASP A 85 0.96 -18.74 -6.41
CA ASP A 85 1.09 -17.34 -6.76
C ASP A 85 0.05 -16.93 -7.78
N ASN A 86 -0.75 -15.94 -7.41
CA ASN A 86 -1.66 -15.30 -8.35
C ASN A 86 -1.77 -13.82 -8.00
N PRO A 87 -1.48 -12.90 -8.95
CA PRO A 87 -1.60 -11.46 -8.72
C PRO A 87 -3.01 -11.00 -8.29
N PHE A 88 -4.03 -11.84 -8.48
CA PHE A 88 -5.41 -11.56 -8.05
C PHE A 88 -5.88 -12.32 -6.80
N THR A 89 -5.07 -13.21 -6.22
CA THR A 89 -5.46 -13.97 -5.01
C THR A 89 -4.32 -14.13 -3.97
N GLY A 90 -3.25 -13.34 -4.08
CA GLY A 90 -2.14 -13.31 -3.13
C GLY A 90 -0.86 -14.01 -3.62
N GLN A 91 0.27 -13.67 -2.99
CA GLN A 91 1.57 -14.31 -3.23
C GLN A 91 1.94 -15.27 -2.09
N SER A 92 2.52 -16.42 -2.45
CA SER A 92 3.09 -17.44 -1.59
C SER A 92 4.59 -17.21 -1.37
N LEU A 93 5.11 -17.56 -0.19
CA LEU A 93 6.54 -17.42 0.13
C LEU A 93 7.43 -18.45 -0.59
N ASP A 94 6.86 -19.57 -1.06
CA ASP A 94 7.61 -20.68 -1.68
C ASP A 94 7.72 -20.56 -3.22
N SER A 95 7.31 -19.42 -3.78
CA SER A 95 7.30 -19.17 -5.24
C SER A 95 8.24 -18.03 -5.68
N LEU A 96 9.15 -17.63 -4.79
CA LEU A 96 10.22 -16.65 -5.02
C LEU A 96 11.57 -17.36 -5.20
#